data_AF-A0A1I0NIY5-F1
#
_entry.id   AF-A0A1I0NIY5-F1
#
_cell.length_a   1.000
_cell.length_b   1.000
_cell.length_c   1.000
_cell.angle_alpha   90.00
_cell.angle_beta   90.00
_cell.angle_gamma   90.00
#
_symmetry.space_group_name_H-M   'P 1'
#
loop_
_entity.id
_entity.type
_entity.pdbx_description
1 polymer ?
#
loop_
_entity_poly.entity_id
_entity_poly.type
_entity_poly.pdbx_seq_one_letter_code
_entity_poly.pdbx_strand_id
1 'polypeptide(L)'
;MSFFKKIFSKQVLEISNQPGGKTLARCIVEFQQDLNLIEWDSLKDVEYAMWFPSDEDATFTGSPVTEKWTQVYSITKDYWSYIAANLLDTLGVIEKGMFRTDLPEDLQAYAFVTKGGEQVILSISKEKGIRLHFAATTSLDSRLHILSKFILYCKAWKDMVGLTNEKPDEDPGFAGWWNLLKKTSEDVEKNEPLTGVGQIVK
;
A
#
# COMPACT_ATOMS: atom_id res chain seq x y z
N MET A 1 11.46 23.59 8.73
CA MET A 1 12.66 22.72 8.84
C MET A 1 12.38 21.44 8.06
N SER A 2 13.26 21.07 7.13
CA SER A 2 13.05 19.99 6.15
C SER A 2 13.15 18.58 6.75
N PHE A 3 12.27 17.68 6.30
CA PHE A 3 12.17 16.22 6.46
C PHE A 3 13.51 15.49 6.69
N PHE A 4 14.59 15.95 6.04
CA PHE A 4 15.96 15.46 6.19
C PHE A 4 16.65 15.72 7.54
N LYS A 5 16.05 16.43 8.52
CA LYS A 5 16.71 16.67 9.81
C LYS A 5 16.17 15.81 10.97
N LYS A 6 14.99 15.21 10.83
CA LYS A 6 14.28 14.55 11.94
C LYS A 6 14.35 13.01 11.87
N ILE A 7 14.40 12.44 10.68
CA ILE A 7 14.81 11.02 10.44
C ILE A 7 16.27 10.79 10.91
N PHE A 8 17.02 11.87 11.10
CA PHE A 8 18.43 11.91 11.36
C PHE A 8 18.74 12.28 12.80
N SER A 9 18.32 11.43 13.75
CA SER A 9 19.10 11.28 14.97
C SER A 9 20.51 10.81 14.58
N LYS A 10 21.54 11.09 15.40
CA LYS A 10 22.95 10.82 15.09
C LYS A 10 23.22 9.39 14.53
N GLN A 11 22.43 8.39 14.95
CA GLN A 11 22.58 6.99 14.52
C GLN A 11 22.10 6.70 13.09
N VAL A 12 21.05 7.36 12.59
CA VAL A 12 20.53 7.10 11.22
C VAL A 12 21.28 7.93 10.16
N LEU A 13 21.88 9.06 10.56
CA LEU A 13 22.79 9.88 9.74
C LEU A 13 24.04 9.10 9.32
N GLU A 14 24.46 8.15 10.15
CA GLU A 14 25.55 7.23 9.80
C GLU A 14 25.06 6.15 8.82
N ILE A 15 23.84 5.62 9.00
CA ILE A 15 23.28 4.53 8.18
C ILE A 15 22.85 5.00 6.79
N SER A 16 22.22 6.17 6.65
CA SER A 16 21.86 6.72 5.33
C SER A 16 23.09 7.18 4.54
N ASN A 17 24.23 7.37 5.19
CA ASN A 17 25.50 7.69 4.54
C ASN A 17 26.22 6.43 4.05
N GLN A 18 25.81 5.23 4.52
CA GLN A 18 26.24 3.97 3.95
C GLN A 18 25.50 3.67 2.63
N PRO A 19 26.13 2.93 1.68
CA PRO A 19 25.54 2.65 0.37
C PRO A 19 24.15 2.02 0.41
N GLY A 20 23.87 1.17 1.40
CA GLY A 20 22.57 0.52 1.59
C GLY A 20 21.45 1.52 1.93
N GLY A 21 21.67 2.39 2.92
CA GLY A 21 20.67 3.39 3.33
C GLY A 21 20.35 4.42 2.23
N LYS A 22 21.33 4.81 1.40
CA LYS A 22 21.09 5.69 0.24
C LYS A 22 20.12 5.07 -0.77
N THR A 23 20.23 3.75 -0.98
CA THR A 23 19.38 3.03 -1.93
C THR A 23 17.94 2.96 -1.43
N LEU A 24 17.74 2.68 -0.14
CA LEU A 24 16.40 2.63 0.48
C LEU A 24 15.71 4.00 0.45
N ALA A 25 16.43 5.05 0.86
CA ALA A 25 15.93 6.42 0.83
C ALA A 25 15.51 6.86 -0.57
N ARG A 26 16.26 6.45 -1.61
CA ARG A 26 15.92 6.73 -3.00
C ARG A 26 14.58 6.09 -3.38
N CYS A 27 14.36 4.81 -3.07
CA CYS A 27 13.09 4.14 -3.38
C CYS A 27 11.88 4.85 -2.72
N ILE A 28 12.05 5.33 -1.49
CA ILE A 28 11.02 6.09 -0.78
C ILE A 28 10.72 7.39 -1.52
N VAL A 29 11.75 8.20 -1.77
CA VAL A 29 11.59 9.52 -2.41
C VAL A 29 11.05 9.41 -3.83
N GLU A 30 11.50 8.43 -4.61
CA GLU A 30 11.01 8.22 -5.98
C GLU A 30 9.51 7.91 -6.00
N PHE A 31 9.01 7.08 -5.08
CA PHE A 31 7.57 6.84 -4.99
C PHE A 31 6.81 8.10 -4.55
N GLN A 32 7.33 8.84 -3.56
CA GLN A 32 6.69 10.08 -3.10
C GLN A 32 6.56 11.12 -4.21
N GLN A 33 7.61 11.28 -5.03
CA GLN A 33 7.63 12.22 -6.16
C GLN A 33 6.70 11.80 -7.31
N ASP A 34 6.28 10.55 -7.35
CA ASP A 34 5.31 10.08 -8.33
C ASP A 34 3.88 10.47 -7.96
N LEU A 35 3.58 10.84 -6.70
CA LEU A 35 2.22 11.12 -6.23
C LEU A 35 1.91 12.62 -6.30
N ASN A 36 0.86 12.98 -7.04
CA ASN A 36 0.29 14.32 -6.99
C ASN A 36 -1.15 14.23 -6.52
N LEU A 37 -1.45 14.72 -5.31
CA LEU A 37 -2.81 14.75 -4.78
C LEU A 37 -3.72 15.54 -5.74
N ILE A 38 -4.92 15.04 -5.98
CA ILE A 38 -5.96 15.73 -6.74
C ILE A 38 -7.25 15.80 -5.93
N GLU A 39 -8.10 16.78 -6.27
CA GLU A 39 -9.45 16.86 -5.72
C GLU A 39 -10.29 15.68 -6.22
N TRP A 40 -11.21 15.21 -5.37
CA TRP A 40 -12.08 14.08 -5.69
C TRP A 40 -12.90 14.31 -6.97
N ASP A 41 -13.41 15.53 -7.15
CA ASP A 41 -14.19 15.94 -8.32
C ASP A 41 -13.38 15.97 -9.63
N SER A 42 -12.06 15.82 -9.55
CA SER A 42 -11.16 15.72 -10.73
C SER A 42 -10.93 14.27 -11.19
N LEU A 43 -11.47 13.28 -10.48
CA LEU A 43 -11.43 11.89 -10.92
C LEU A 43 -12.22 11.68 -12.21
N LYS A 44 -11.75 10.75 -13.04
CA LYS A 44 -12.50 10.28 -14.21
C LYS A 44 -13.80 9.65 -13.72
N ASP A 45 -14.88 9.86 -14.47
CA ASP A 45 -16.18 9.24 -14.22
C ASP A 45 -16.16 7.76 -14.67
N VAL A 46 -15.43 6.95 -13.90
CA VAL A 46 -15.23 5.51 -14.11
C VAL A 46 -15.12 4.81 -12.76
N GLU A 47 -15.30 3.49 -12.76
CA GLU A 47 -15.13 2.68 -11.55
C GLU A 47 -13.65 2.57 -11.15
N TYR A 48 -13.41 2.45 -9.84
CA TYR A 48 -12.09 2.22 -9.26
C TYR A 48 -12.11 0.98 -8.38
N ALA A 49 -11.13 0.10 -8.57
CA ALA A 49 -10.97 -1.12 -7.78
C ALA A 49 -9.50 -1.53 -7.67
N MET A 50 -9.20 -2.38 -6.69
CA MET A 50 -7.86 -3.00 -6.57
C MET A 50 -7.51 -3.89 -7.77
N TRP A 51 -8.53 -4.44 -8.43
CA TRP A 51 -8.42 -5.33 -9.59
C TRP A 51 -9.70 -5.26 -10.43
N PHE A 52 -9.54 -5.36 -11.75
CA PHE A 52 -10.62 -5.58 -12.71
C PHE A 52 -10.23 -6.70 -13.65
N PRO A 53 -11.17 -7.59 -14.02
CA PRO A 53 -10.92 -8.58 -15.05
C PRO A 53 -10.63 -7.88 -16.40
N SER A 54 -9.72 -8.45 -17.17
CA SER A 54 -9.45 -8.08 -18.56
C SER A 54 -9.10 -9.32 -19.38
N ASP A 55 -9.00 -9.18 -20.71
CA ASP A 55 -8.60 -10.28 -21.60
C ASP A 55 -7.20 -10.84 -21.24
N GLU A 56 -6.31 -9.99 -20.72
CA GLU A 56 -4.95 -10.36 -20.30
C GLU A 56 -4.87 -10.83 -18.83
N ASP A 57 -5.92 -10.57 -18.05
CA ASP A 57 -5.98 -10.83 -16.61
C ASP A 57 -7.41 -11.17 -16.18
N ALA A 58 -7.89 -12.34 -16.61
CA ALA A 58 -9.30 -12.69 -16.57
C ALA A 58 -9.80 -13.20 -15.20
N THR A 59 -8.92 -13.79 -14.38
CA THR A 59 -9.28 -14.37 -13.08
C THR A 59 -8.52 -13.69 -11.96
N PHE A 60 -9.19 -13.51 -10.83
CA PHE A 60 -8.61 -12.78 -9.70
C PHE A 60 -7.46 -13.58 -9.09
N THR A 61 -7.61 -14.89 -8.93
CA THR A 61 -6.66 -15.69 -8.14
C THR A 61 -5.35 -15.95 -8.89
N GLY A 62 -5.43 -16.08 -10.21
CA GLY A 62 -4.28 -16.20 -11.11
C GLY A 62 -3.66 -14.86 -11.50
N SER A 63 -4.25 -13.74 -11.07
CA SER A 63 -3.83 -12.41 -11.50
C SER A 63 -2.44 -12.03 -10.97
N PRO A 64 -1.56 -11.46 -11.82
CA PRO A 64 -0.30 -10.86 -11.36
C PRO A 64 -0.54 -9.64 -10.45
N VAL A 65 -1.69 -8.96 -10.55
CA VAL A 65 -2.09 -7.88 -9.64
C VAL A 65 -2.38 -8.44 -8.25
N THR A 66 -3.08 -9.57 -8.17
CA THR A 66 -3.35 -10.26 -6.89
C THR A 66 -2.07 -10.78 -6.23
N GLU A 67 -1.11 -11.28 -7.02
CA GLU A 67 0.21 -11.64 -6.49
C GLU A 67 0.93 -10.44 -5.87
N LYS A 68 0.91 -9.29 -6.57
CA LYS A 68 1.50 -8.03 -6.06
C LYS A 68 0.82 -7.59 -4.76
N TRP A 69 -0.51 -7.67 -4.66
CA TRP A 69 -1.22 -7.37 -3.42
C TRP A 69 -0.85 -8.31 -2.29
N THR A 70 -0.68 -9.60 -2.56
CA THR A 70 -0.20 -10.58 -1.58
C THR A 70 1.18 -10.19 -1.03
N GLN A 71 2.08 -9.69 -1.88
CA GLN A 71 3.37 -9.16 -1.43
C GLN A 71 3.21 -7.92 -0.56
N VAL A 72 2.34 -6.98 -0.95
CA VAL A 72 2.06 -5.78 -0.15
C VAL A 72 1.60 -6.16 1.25
N TYR A 73 0.56 -7.00 1.38
CA TYR A 73 0.03 -7.42 2.69
C TYR A 73 1.05 -8.17 3.55
N SER A 74 1.91 -8.98 2.92
CA SER A 74 3.00 -9.68 3.61
C SER A 74 4.05 -8.72 4.18
N ILE A 75 4.30 -7.59 3.51
CA ILE A 75 5.25 -6.57 3.98
C ILE A 75 4.60 -5.66 5.02
N THR A 76 3.40 -5.16 4.74
CA THR A 76 2.77 -4.10 5.55
C THR A 76 2.25 -4.60 6.89
N LYS A 77 1.94 -5.89 7.05
CA LYS A 77 1.40 -6.44 8.31
C LYS A 77 2.21 -6.09 9.57
N ASP A 78 3.53 -5.97 9.44
CA ASP A 78 4.43 -5.73 10.57
C ASP A 78 4.90 -4.26 10.68
N TYR A 79 4.60 -3.41 9.68
CA TYR A 79 5.18 -2.06 9.54
C TYR A 79 4.22 -1.01 8.95
N TRP A 80 2.91 -1.28 9.01
CA TRP A 80 1.87 -0.45 8.41
C TRP A 80 1.84 0.98 8.96
N SER A 81 2.15 1.21 10.23
CA SER A 81 2.00 2.55 10.85
C SER A 81 3.02 3.54 10.31
N TYR A 82 4.24 3.07 10.03
CA TYR A 82 5.30 3.85 9.39
C TYR A 82 4.97 4.16 7.93
N ILE A 83 4.51 3.14 7.20
CA ILE A 83 4.14 3.25 5.78
C ILE A 83 2.96 4.22 5.62
N ALA A 84 1.93 4.08 6.46
CA ALA A 84 0.75 4.95 6.45
C ALA A 84 1.11 6.39 6.82
N ALA A 85 1.90 6.61 7.87
CA ALA A 85 2.32 7.95 8.27
C ALA A 85 3.08 8.65 7.14
N ASN A 86 4.03 7.95 6.50
CA ASN A 86 4.78 8.54 5.42
C ASN A 86 3.95 8.81 4.16
N LEU A 87 3.00 7.93 3.81
CA LEU A 87 2.07 8.18 2.71
C LEU A 87 1.20 9.40 2.97
N LEU A 88 0.59 9.49 4.15
CA LEU A 88 -0.29 10.60 4.51
C LEU A 88 0.46 11.94 4.65
N ASP A 89 1.70 11.93 5.16
CA ASP A 89 2.56 13.12 5.17
C ASP A 89 2.91 13.56 3.74
N THR A 90 3.22 12.61 2.86
CA THR A 90 3.48 12.89 1.44
C THR A 90 2.29 13.53 0.75
N LEU A 91 1.08 13.10 1.09
CA LEU A 91 -0.17 13.68 0.58
C LEU A 91 -0.59 14.96 1.32
N GLY A 92 0.12 15.38 2.37
CA GLY A 92 -0.18 16.59 3.14
C GLY A 92 -1.44 16.48 4.00
N VAL A 93 -1.85 15.27 4.36
CA VAL A 93 -3.11 14.98 5.09
C VAL A 93 -2.92 15.00 6.60
N ILE A 94 -1.72 14.70 7.08
CA ILE A 94 -1.37 14.71 8.52
C ILE A 94 -0.28 15.73 8.83
N GLU A 95 0.03 15.91 10.11
CA GLU A 95 1.11 16.81 10.54
C GLU A 95 2.47 16.33 10.01
N LYS A 96 3.25 17.27 9.48
CA LYS A 96 4.57 16.97 8.91
C LYS A 96 5.51 16.33 9.92
N GLY A 97 6.11 15.20 9.52
CA GLY A 97 7.07 14.49 10.36
C GLY A 97 6.46 13.66 11.48
N MET A 98 5.17 13.30 11.38
CA MET A 98 4.64 12.15 12.10
C MET A 98 5.30 10.86 11.59
N PHE A 99 5.81 10.05 12.50
CA PHE A 99 6.57 8.82 12.17
C PHE A 99 5.69 7.58 12.15
N ARG A 100 4.65 7.56 12.97
CA ARG A 100 3.64 6.52 13.06
C ARG A 100 2.29 7.20 13.10
N THR A 101 1.31 6.54 12.53
CA THR A 101 -0.09 6.93 12.63
C THR A 101 -0.89 5.66 12.75
N ASP A 102 -2.01 5.75 13.47
CA ASP A 102 -2.99 4.67 13.48
C ASP A 102 -3.75 4.65 12.16
N LEU A 103 -4.19 3.45 11.76
CA LEU A 103 -5.17 3.32 10.69
C LEU A 103 -6.55 3.76 11.22
N PRO A 104 -7.35 4.48 10.41
CA PRO A 104 -8.67 4.90 10.84
C PRO A 104 -9.61 3.70 10.97
N GLU A 105 -10.54 3.75 11.94
CA GLU A 105 -11.59 2.72 12.08
C GLU A 105 -12.47 2.70 10.81
N ASP A 106 -12.91 3.88 10.37
CA ASP A 106 -13.66 4.05 9.13
C ASP A 106 -12.75 4.20 7.91
N LEU A 107 -13.32 3.90 6.73
CA LEU A 107 -12.63 4.08 5.45
C LEU A 107 -12.30 5.56 5.21
N GLN A 108 -11.02 5.86 4.99
CA GLN A 108 -10.58 7.12 4.41
C GLN A 108 -9.99 6.89 3.03
N ALA A 109 -10.22 7.82 2.11
CA ALA A 109 -9.76 7.71 0.72
C ALA A 109 -9.20 9.05 0.20
N TYR A 110 -8.17 8.96 -0.62
CA TYR A 110 -7.44 10.09 -1.17
C TYR A 110 -7.13 9.82 -2.64
N ALA A 111 -7.44 10.78 -3.51
CA ALA A 111 -7.20 10.66 -4.95
C ALA A 111 -5.84 11.29 -5.32
N PHE A 112 -5.08 10.61 -6.17
CA PHE A 112 -3.84 11.15 -6.70
C PHE A 112 -3.63 10.77 -8.17
N VAL A 113 -2.83 11.56 -8.86
CA VAL A 113 -2.34 11.30 -10.21
C VAL A 113 -0.87 10.93 -10.13
N THR A 114 -0.53 9.80 -10.75
CA THR A 114 0.86 9.38 -10.89
C THR A 114 1.59 10.28 -11.89
N LYS A 115 2.93 10.35 -11.85
CA LYS A 115 3.73 11.01 -12.89
C LYS A 115 3.46 10.50 -14.32
N GLY A 116 2.98 9.25 -14.45
CA GLY A 116 2.55 8.67 -15.72
C GLY A 116 1.16 9.10 -16.20
N GLY A 117 0.44 9.93 -15.43
CA GLY A 117 -0.91 10.40 -15.75
C GLY A 117 -2.05 9.48 -15.31
N GLU A 118 -1.74 8.35 -14.66
CA GLU A 118 -2.76 7.44 -14.13
C GLU A 118 -3.39 8.00 -12.85
N GLN A 119 -4.71 7.98 -12.78
CA GLN A 119 -5.45 8.33 -11.57
C GLN A 119 -5.62 7.10 -10.69
N VAL A 120 -5.31 7.24 -9.40
CA VAL A 120 -5.34 6.17 -8.41
C VAL A 120 -5.97 6.70 -7.14
N ILE A 121 -6.76 5.86 -6.47
CA ILE A 121 -7.29 6.17 -5.14
C ILE A 121 -6.50 5.38 -4.10
N LEU A 122 -5.88 6.07 -3.16
CA LEU A 122 -5.40 5.47 -1.91
C LEU A 122 -6.60 5.31 -0.99
N SER A 123 -6.81 4.12 -0.43
CA SER A 123 -7.77 3.94 0.66
C SER A 123 -7.12 3.27 1.85
N ILE A 124 -7.45 3.73 3.05
CA ILE A 124 -6.93 3.22 4.31
C ILE A 124 -8.06 2.93 5.29
N SER A 125 -7.96 1.81 6.02
CA SER A 125 -8.81 1.48 7.16
C SER A 125 -8.15 0.40 8.01
N LYS A 126 -8.52 0.30 9.27
CA LYS A 126 -8.00 -0.73 10.18
C LYS A 126 -8.34 -2.15 9.71
N GLU A 127 -9.59 -2.35 9.28
CA GLU A 127 -10.10 -3.65 8.81
C GLU A 127 -9.32 -4.19 7.59
N LYS A 128 -8.99 -3.32 6.64
CA LYS A 128 -8.52 -3.73 5.30
C LYS A 128 -7.12 -3.20 4.97
N GLY A 129 -6.47 -2.45 5.86
CA GLY A 129 -5.11 -1.92 5.66
C GLY A 129 -5.03 -0.81 4.62
N ILE A 130 -3.90 -0.76 3.90
CA ILE A 130 -3.56 0.23 2.87
C ILE A 130 -3.81 -0.36 1.47
N ARG A 131 -4.62 0.30 0.65
CA ARG A 131 -5.00 -0.17 -0.69
C ARG A 131 -4.88 0.93 -1.72
N LEU A 132 -4.56 0.55 -2.95
CA LEU A 132 -4.55 1.38 -4.14
C LEU A 132 -5.63 0.85 -5.06
N HIS A 133 -6.48 1.74 -5.55
CA HIS A 133 -7.54 1.41 -6.51
C HIS A 133 -7.23 2.11 -7.82
N PHE A 134 -7.28 1.35 -8.90
CA PHE A 134 -7.01 1.82 -10.24
C PHE A 134 -8.32 2.08 -10.96
N ALA A 135 -8.34 3.07 -11.85
CA ALA A 135 -9.47 3.25 -12.75
C ALA A 135 -9.65 2.01 -13.63
N ALA A 136 -10.89 1.66 -13.97
CA ALA A 136 -11.20 0.56 -14.89
C ALA A 136 -10.45 0.67 -16.23
N THR A 137 -10.19 1.91 -16.67
CA THR A 137 -9.47 2.22 -17.91
C THR A 137 -7.94 2.10 -17.81
N THR A 138 -7.36 1.97 -16.61
CA THR A 138 -5.90 1.85 -16.45
C THR A 138 -5.46 0.46 -16.95
N SER A 139 -4.47 0.42 -17.83
CA SER A 139 -3.96 -0.83 -18.41
C SER A 139 -3.31 -1.75 -17.37
N LEU A 140 -3.26 -3.05 -17.66
CA LEU A 140 -2.60 -4.03 -16.78
C LEU A 140 -1.14 -3.64 -16.50
N ASP A 141 -0.39 -3.27 -17.53
CA ASP A 141 1.01 -2.82 -17.41
C ASP A 141 1.16 -1.62 -16.47
N SER A 142 0.29 -0.61 -16.59
CA SER A 142 0.28 0.55 -15.69
C SER A 142 0.01 0.13 -14.23
N ARG A 143 -0.99 -0.75 -14.00
CA ARG A 143 -1.30 -1.27 -12.66
C ARG A 143 -0.10 -2.00 -12.05
N LEU A 144 0.51 -2.90 -12.81
CA LEU A 144 1.66 -3.70 -12.37
C LEU A 144 2.89 -2.83 -12.10
N HIS A 145 3.13 -1.81 -12.93
CA HIS A 145 4.23 -0.87 -12.73
C HIS A 145 4.06 -0.07 -11.44
N ILE A 146 2.87 0.50 -11.22
CA ILE A 146 2.57 1.27 -10.00
C ILE A 146 2.69 0.38 -8.76
N LEU A 147 2.14 -0.84 -8.79
CA LEU A 147 2.25 -1.80 -7.68
C LEU A 147 3.70 -2.22 -7.42
N SER A 148 4.50 -2.39 -8.46
CA SER A 148 5.92 -2.74 -8.29
C SER A 148 6.69 -1.63 -7.57
N LYS A 149 6.44 -0.36 -7.94
CA LYS A 149 7.00 0.80 -7.23
C LYS A 149 6.50 0.86 -5.78
N PHE A 150 5.21 0.62 -5.56
CA PHE A 150 4.64 0.62 -4.21
C PHE A 150 5.24 -0.48 -3.32
N ILE A 151 5.48 -1.67 -3.87
CA ILE A 151 6.17 -2.75 -3.15
C ILE A 151 7.60 -2.37 -2.80
N LEU A 152 8.35 -1.75 -3.72
CA LEU A 152 9.70 -1.27 -3.43
C LEU A 152 9.70 -0.21 -2.32
N TYR A 153 8.73 0.69 -2.34
CA TYR A 153 8.50 1.67 -1.27
C TYR A 153 8.22 1.00 0.08
N CYS A 154 7.31 0.03 0.14
CA CYS A 154 7.00 -0.72 1.37
C CYS A 154 8.22 -1.51 1.90
N LYS A 155 8.97 -2.17 1.01
CA LYS A 155 10.20 -2.89 1.36
C LYS A 155 11.25 -1.94 1.93
N ALA A 156 11.43 -0.78 1.28
CA ALA A 156 12.39 0.22 1.75
C ALA A 156 12.06 0.71 3.16
N TRP A 157 10.78 0.92 3.47
CA TRP A 157 10.34 1.26 4.83
C TRP A 157 10.58 0.12 5.83
N LYS A 158 10.22 -1.12 5.49
CA LYS A 158 10.51 -2.29 6.31
C LYS A 158 12.01 -2.38 6.66
N ASP A 159 12.87 -2.26 5.66
CA ASP A 159 14.32 -2.36 5.84
C ASP A 159 14.86 -1.19 6.67
N MET A 160 14.35 0.03 6.45
CA MET A 160 14.71 1.20 7.25
C MET A 160 14.34 1.05 8.73
N VAL A 161 13.14 0.55 9.04
CA VAL A 161 12.69 0.30 10.41
C VAL A 161 13.50 -0.85 11.04
N GLY A 162 13.87 -1.86 10.25
CA GLY A 162 14.75 -2.94 10.69
C GLY A 162 16.15 -2.46 11.09
N LEU A 163 16.68 -1.44 10.41
CA LEU A 163 17.98 -0.83 10.73
C LEU A 163 17.97 -0.03 12.04
N THR A 164 16.80 0.43 12.48
CA THR A 164 16.65 1.21 13.73
C THR A 164 16.24 0.36 14.93
N ASN A 165 16.10 -0.97 14.78
CA ASN A 165 15.62 -1.89 15.83
C ASN A 165 14.28 -1.46 16.46
N GLU A 166 13.45 -0.78 15.69
CA GLU A 166 12.13 -0.36 16.14
C GLU A 166 11.17 -1.55 16.25
N LYS A 167 10.21 -1.46 17.17
CA LYS A 167 9.24 -2.54 17.38
C LYS A 167 8.28 -2.63 16.18
N PRO A 168 8.01 -3.84 15.66
CA PRO A 168 6.94 -4.07 14.70
C PRO A 168 5.58 -3.57 15.22
N ASP A 169 4.68 -3.31 14.28
CA ASP A 169 3.29 -2.99 14.60
C ASP A 169 2.55 -4.21 15.17
N GLU A 170 1.52 -3.93 15.97
CA GLU A 170 0.53 -4.95 16.31
C GLU A 170 -0.32 -5.29 15.08
N ASP A 171 -0.71 -6.55 14.96
CA ASP A 171 -1.51 -7.03 13.84
C ASP A 171 -2.97 -6.54 13.97
N PRO A 172 -3.44 -5.67 13.06
CA PRO A 172 -4.82 -5.20 13.09
C PRO A 172 -5.78 -6.16 12.36
N GLY A 173 -5.29 -7.26 11.78
CA GLY A 173 -6.09 -8.32 11.15
C GLY A 173 -6.27 -8.18 9.64
N PHE A 174 -5.81 -7.09 9.00
CA PHE A 174 -6.01 -6.88 7.56
C PHE A 174 -5.32 -7.93 6.68
N ALA A 175 -4.24 -8.56 7.16
CA ALA A 175 -3.57 -9.61 6.41
C ALA A 175 -4.40 -10.90 6.41
N GLY A 176 -5.07 -11.19 7.53
CA GLY A 176 -6.07 -12.24 7.63
C GLY A 176 -7.26 -11.98 6.70
N TRP A 177 -7.75 -10.74 6.65
CA TRP A 177 -8.78 -10.31 5.70
C TRP A 177 -8.39 -10.58 4.25
N TRP A 178 -7.16 -10.21 3.85
CA TRP A 178 -6.68 -10.45 2.48
C TRP A 178 -6.63 -11.93 2.13
N ASN A 179 -6.12 -12.76 3.05
CA ASN A 179 -6.05 -14.20 2.85
C ASN A 179 -7.44 -14.84 2.73
N LEU A 180 -8.40 -14.37 3.54
CA LEU A 180 -9.79 -14.82 3.46
C LEU A 180 -10.43 -14.42 2.13
N LEU A 181 -10.23 -13.17 1.68
CA LEU A 181 -10.71 -12.70 0.38
C LEU A 181 -10.16 -13.58 -0.75
N LYS A 182 -8.84 -13.80 -0.77
CA LYS A 182 -8.20 -14.63 -1.79
C LYS A 182 -8.76 -16.05 -1.82
N LYS A 183 -8.85 -16.69 -0.66
CA LYS A 183 -9.44 -18.04 -0.55
C LYS A 183 -10.88 -18.08 -1.03
N THR A 184 -11.70 -17.10 -0.63
CA THR A 184 -13.10 -16.99 -1.05
C THR A 184 -13.19 -16.86 -2.57
N SER A 185 -12.33 -16.05 -3.19
CA SER A 185 -12.28 -15.93 -4.66
C SER A 185 -11.86 -17.23 -5.34
N GLU A 186 -10.89 -17.98 -4.77
CA GLU A 186 -10.50 -19.30 -5.28
C GLU A 186 -11.65 -20.30 -5.23
N ASP A 187 -12.38 -20.34 -4.12
CA ASP A 187 -13.52 -21.23 -3.96
C ASP A 187 -14.62 -20.88 -4.98
N VAL A 188 -14.92 -19.59 -5.17
CA VAL A 188 -15.90 -19.12 -6.16
C VAL A 188 -15.49 -19.48 -7.59
N GLU A 189 -14.23 -19.25 -7.97
CA GLU A 189 -13.73 -19.55 -9.32
C GLU A 189 -13.76 -21.05 -9.64
N LYS A 190 -13.61 -21.91 -8.62
CA LYS A 190 -13.72 -23.36 -8.74
C LYS A 190 -15.15 -23.90 -8.63
N ASN A 191 -16.13 -23.04 -8.38
CA ASN A 191 -17.50 -23.42 -7.99
C ASN A 191 -17.55 -24.33 -6.75
N GLU A 192 -16.61 -24.14 -5.82
CA GLU A 192 -16.59 -24.83 -4.53
C GLU A 192 -17.53 -24.11 -3.53
N PRO A 193 -18.17 -24.84 -2.60
CA PRO A 193 -18.99 -24.22 -1.56
C PRO A 193 -18.16 -23.27 -0.67
N LEU A 194 -18.67 -22.07 -0.43
CA LEU A 194 -18.06 -21.13 0.51
C LEU A 194 -18.13 -21.67 1.95
N THR A 195 -16.99 -22.09 2.49
CA THR A 195 -16.90 -22.70 3.83
C THR A 195 -16.51 -21.72 4.94
N GLY A 196 -16.10 -20.49 4.60
CA GLY A 196 -15.51 -19.52 5.54
C GLY A 196 -16.39 -18.31 5.91
N VAL A 197 -17.62 -18.19 5.40
CA VAL A 197 -18.47 -17.01 5.63
C VAL A 197 -19.48 -17.31 6.74
N GLY A 198 -19.35 -16.63 7.89
CA GLY A 198 -20.34 -16.67 8.98
C GLY A 198 -20.34 -17.94 9.83
N GLN A 199 -19.25 -18.71 9.84
CA GLN A 199 -19.18 -19.92 10.67
C GLN A 199 -18.98 -19.55 12.15
N ILE A 200 -20.06 -19.62 12.94
CA ILE A 200 -19.99 -19.56 14.40
C ILE A 200 -19.51 -20.93 14.88
N VAL A 201 -18.25 -21.02 15.27
CA VAL A 201 -17.67 -22.24 15.87
C VAL A 201 -18.03 -22.23 17.36
N LYS A 202 -18.59 -23.34 17.85
CA LYS A 202 -18.96 -23.53 19.26
C LYS A 202 -17.74 -23.84 20.12
#